data_AF-A0A9Q8L6A8-F1
#
_entry.id   AF-A0A9Q8L6A8-F1
#
_cell.length_a   1.000
_cell.length_b   1.000
_cell.length_c   1.000
_cell.angle_alpha   90.00
_cell.angle_beta   90.00
_cell.angle_gamma   90.00
#
_symmetry.space_group_name_H-M   'P 1'
#
loop_
_entity.id
_entity.type
_entity.pdbx_description
1 polymer ?
#
loop_
_entity_poly.entity_id
_entity_poly.type
_entity_poly.pdbx_seq_one_letter_code
_entity_poly.pdbx_strand_id
1 'polypeptide(L)'
;MVITTKATIAWATPVRPDQLGEALEAYSKAAPTLHTLRLCHRFGRGPKVHVTRLPAEIELAIEALLLKAAKHQIATDLWDSGDPLTATWSEAFHHFEGKCAPMDHMPDIYSPLNDQAFDDPVSFCGPCDDHEYFNTDKCQKALVDRMNDLFLAWEHEWDEEYCGGWRERIDPAGGFAKYAAVLYRHFGLNVHFVETRFAQEDDASWPRLLNHRYHTFEKLKTTLCYLTLAPRPVAAKRFELSDIETEIGTACVSAAQAVTVPRQDLSDMCESENLKFRRAMNVLGLRPYRHPSQRGLLKDAPMPAKATTTGHDLDAMGQTWPQLTFIFQAEWIA
;
A
#
# COMPACT_ATOMS: atom_id res chain seq x y z
N MET A 1 4.57 22.72 21.22
CA MET A 1 4.03 21.58 20.45
C MET A 1 2.89 22.11 19.59
N VAL A 2 2.87 21.81 18.29
CA VAL A 2 1.98 22.46 17.30
C VAL A 2 1.32 21.38 16.43
N ILE A 3 0.05 21.53 16.09
CA ILE A 3 -0.62 20.63 15.14
C ILE A 3 -0.71 21.31 13.79
N THR A 4 -0.41 20.57 12.73
CA THR A 4 -0.69 20.99 11.36
C THR A 4 -1.84 20.18 10.81
N THR A 5 -2.89 20.86 10.33
CA THR A 5 -3.94 20.20 9.56
C THR A 5 -3.85 20.60 8.10
N LYS A 6 -4.07 19.61 7.24
CA LYS A 6 -4.13 19.74 5.78
C LYS A 6 -5.48 19.20 5.34
N ALA A 7 -6.24 20.02 4.63
CA ALA A 7 -7.50 19.64 4.02
C ALA A 7 -7.42 19.96 2.53
N THR A 8 -7.85 19.04 1.67
CA THR A 8 -7.82 19.23 0.22
C THR A 8 -9.02 18.55 -0.41
N ILE A 9 -9.58 19.19 -1.45
CA ILE A 9 -10.58 18.59 -2.34
C ILE A 9 -9.89 18.34 -3.68
N ALA A 10 -9.94 17.11 -4.15
CA ALA A 10 -9.32 16.73 -5.42
C ALA A 10 -10.09 15.59 -6.09
N TRP A 11 -10.04 15.55 -7.42
CA TRP A 11 -10.35 14.33 -8.16
C TRP A 11 -9.31 13.28 -7.81
N ALA A 12 -9.77 12.17 -7.24
CA ALA A 12 -8.91 11.13 -6.71
C ALA A 12 -9.37 9.75 -7.16
N THR A 13 -8.41 8.82 -7.26
CA THR A 13 -8.67 7.38 -7.35
C THR A 13 -7.90 6.69 -6.24
N PRO A 14 -8.57 5.97 -5.33
CA PRO A 14 -7.90 5.28 -4.26
C PRO A 14 -7.25 4.02 -4.84
N VAL A 15 -6.02 3.76 -4.44
CA VAL A 15 -5.22 2.63 -4.90
C VAL A 15 -4.53 2.00 -3.70
N ARG A 16 -4.09 0.75 -3.85
CA ARG A 16 -3.26 0.10 -2.83
C ARG A 16 -1.86 0.73 -2.81
N PRO A 17 -1.35 1.17 -1.64
CA PRO A 17 -0.06 1.85 -1.55
C PRO A 17 1.11 0.93 -1.92
N ASP A 18 1.08 -0.33 -1.49
CA ASP A 18 2.10 -1.33 -1.81
C ASP A 18 2.15 -1.59 -3.32
N GLN A 19 1.00 -1.86 -3.93
CA GLN A 19 0.92 -2.10 -5.38
C GLN A 19 1.37 -0.88 -6.20
N LEU A 20 1.05 0.33 -5.75
CA LEU A 20 1.52 1.56 -6.38
C LEU A 20 3.05 1.66 -6.33
N GLY A 21 3.64 1.44 -5.15
CA GLY A 21 5.08 1.47 -4.96
C GLY A 21 5.81 0.46 -5.85
N GLU A 22 5.38 -0.81 -5.84
CA GLU A 22 5.98 -1.85 -6.69
C GLU A 22 5.87 -1.53 -8.18
N ALA A 23 4.71 -1.02 -8.60
CA ALA A 23 4.48 -0.69 -10.00
C ALA A 23 5.37 0.48 -10.43
N LEU A 24 5.55 1.50 -9.58
CA LEU A 24 6.40 2.64 -9.87
C LEU A 24 7.88 2.28 -9.83
N GLU A 25 8.30 1.37 -8.95
CA GLU A 25 9.66 0.86 -8.91
C GLU A 25 10.00 0.08 -10.19
N ALA A 26 9.14 -0.86 -10.58
CA ALA A 26 9.28 -1.58 -11.82
C ALA A 26 9.24 -0.65 -13.05
N TYR A 27 8.33 0.33 -13.06
CA TYR A 27 8.27 1.33 -14.12
C TYR A 27 9.56 2.15 -14.20
N SER A 28 10.09 2.58 -13.06
CA SER A 28 11.33 3.38 -13.01
C SER A 28 12.52 2.58 -13.53
N LYS A 29 12.61 1.28 -13.19
CA LYS A 29 13.63 0.36 -13.71
C LYS A 29 13.49 0.13 -15.22
N ALA A 30 12.26 -0.01 -15.72
CA ALA A 30 11.97 -0.24 -17.14
C ALA A 30 11.98 1.05 -17.98
N ALA A 31 11.89 2.23 -17.37
CA ALA A 31 11.68 3.51 -18.06
C ALA A 31 12.71 3.82 -19.15
N PRO A 32 14.02 3.56 -18.98
CA PRO A 32 15.00 3.76 -20.04
C PRO A 32 14.68 2.90 -21.28
N THR A 33 14.41 1.61 -21.08
CA THR A 33 14.09 0.66 -22.16
C THR A 33 12.77 1.02 -22.84
N LEU A 34 11.74 1.39 -22.07
CA LEU A 34 10.46 1.86 -22.60
C LEU A 34 10.64 3.13 -23.44
N HIS A 35 11.48 4.06 -22.99
CA HIS A 35 11.77 5.27 -23.74
C HIS A 35 12.50 4.96 -25.05
N THR A 36 13.50 4.08 -25.03
CA THR A 36 14.20 3.62 -26.23
C THR A 36 13.24 2.96 -27.21
N LEU A 37 12.36 2.06 -26.74
CA LEU A 37 11.35 1.41 -27.58
C LEU A 37 10.48 2.45 -28.30
N ARG A 38 9.92 3.41 -27.55
CA ARG A 38 9.08 4.49 -28.09
C ARG A 38 9.83 5.38 -29.08
N LEU A 39 11.08 5.72 -28.79
CA LEU A 39 11.91 6.51 -29.70
C LEU A 39 12.22 5.75 -31.00
N CYS A 40 12.58 4.47 -30.90
CA CYS A 40 12.82 3.61 -32.05
C CYS A 40 11.56 3.42 -32.89
N HIS A 41 10.40 3.22 -32.25
CA HIS A 41 9.10 3.11 -32.92
C HIS A 41 8.72 4.40 -33.65
N ARG A 42 8.89 5.56 -33.01
CA ARG A 42 8.43 6.84 -33.56
C ARG A 42 9.38 7.45 -34.60
N PHE A 43 10.69 7.26 -34.41
CA PHE A 43 11.71 8.00 -35.17
C PHE A 43 12.72 7.10 -35.90
N GLY A 44 12.61 5.77 -35.78
CA GLY A 44 13.52 4.85 -36.45
C GLY A 44 13.51 5.02 -37.98
N ARG A 45 14.70 5.00 -38.60
CA ARG A 45 14.88 5.15 -40.06
C ARG A 45 15.81 4.07 -40.60
N GLY A 46 15.51 3.57 -41.78
CA GLY A 46 16.36 2.62 -42.52
C GLY A 46 15.60 1.42 -43.09
N PRO A 47 16.20 0.69 -44.04
CA PRO A 47 15.52 -0.40 -44.74
C PRO A 47 15.18 -1.61 -43.86
N LYS A 48 15.81 -1.75 -42.69
CA LYS A 48 15.61 -2.85 -41.73
C LYS A 48 14.87 -2.44 -40.45
N VAL A 49 14.32 -1.22 -40.39
CA VAL A 49 13.61 -0.73 -39.20
C VAL A 49 12.14 -1.16 -39.30
N HIS A 50 11.83 -2.33 -38.75
CA HIS A 50 10.47 -2.88 -38.72
C HIS A 50 9.67 -2.45 -37.49
N VAL A 51 10.36 -2.00 -36.43
CA VAL A 51 9.72 -1.58 -35.17
C VAL A 51 8.73 -0.42 -35.36
N THR A 52 8.99 0.48 -36.32
CA THR A 52 8.11 1.63 -36.64
C THR A 52 6.78 1.22 -37.27
N ARG A 53 6.66 -0.04 -37.74
CA ARG A 53 5.44 -0.59 -38.34
C ARG A 53 4.61 -1.38 -37.34
N LEU A 54 5.05 -1.50 -36.09
CA LEU A 54 4.29 -2.22 -35.08
C LEU A 54 2.99 -1.47 -34.79
N PRO A 55 1.83 -2.17 -34.79
CA PRO A 55 0.60 -1.62 -34.27
C PRO A 55 0.76 -1.20 -32.81
N ALA A 56 0.00 -0.18 -32.39
CA ALA A 56 0.07 0.35 -31.02
C ALA A 56 -0.25 -0.72 -29.97
N GLU A 57 -1.10 -1.68 -30.30
CA GLU A 57 -1.47 -2.81 -29.43
C GLU A 57 -0.26 -3.70 -29.13
N ILE A 58 0.60 -3.94 -30.11
CA ILE A 58 1.81 -4.75 -29.95
C ILE A 58 2.86 -3.98 -29.14
N GLU A 59 2.99 -2.67 -29.36
CA GLU A 59 3.84 -1.81 -28.55
C GLU A 59 3.42 -1.90 -27.06
N LEU A 60 2.13 -1.69 -26.77
CA LEU A 60 1.59 -1.79 -25.41
C LEU A 60 1.82 -3.17 -24.77
N ALA A 61 1.68 -4.25 -25.56
CA ALA A 61 1.96 -5.61 -25.07
C ALA A 61 3.45 -5.80 -24.71
N ILE A 62 4.37 -5.26 -25.52
CA ILE A 62 5.81 -5.28 -25.22
C ILE A 62 6.10 -4.47 -23.95
N GLU A 63 5.50 -3.29 -23.81
CA GLU A 63 5.66 -2.47 -22.59
C GLU A 63 5.21 -3.24 -21.33
N ALA A 64 4.06 -3.91 -21.39
CA ALA A 64 3.56 -4.73 -20.28
C ALA A 64 4.52 -5.88 -19.93
N LEU A 65 5.12 -6.53 -20.94
CA LEU A 65 6.13 -7.58 -20.72
C LEU A 65 7.41 -7.03 -20.09
N LEU A 66 7.88 -5.85 -20.51
CA LEU A 66 9.05 -5.19 -19.93
C LEU A 66 8.83 -4.84 -18.46
N LEU A 67 7.64 -4.34 -18.11
CA LEU A 67 7.27 -4.06 -16.73
C LEU A 67 7.21 -5.34 -15.88
N LYS A 68 6.64 -6.41 -16.43
CA LYS A 68 6.62 -7.72 -15.75
C LYS A 68 8.03 -8.27 -15.51
N ALA A 69 8.92 -8.15 -16.50
CA ALA A 69 10.31 -8.56 -16.37
C ALA A 69 11.05 -7.73 -15.32
N ALA A 70 10.83 -6.41 -15.29
CA ALA A 70 11.42 -5.53 -14.28
C ALA A 70 10.96 -5.90 -12.86
N LYS A 71 9.66 -6.18 -12.66
CA LYS A 71 9.12 -6.68 -11.38
C LYS A 71 9.81 -7.96 -10.94
N HIS A 72 9.93 -8.94 -11.83
CA HIS A 72 10.58 -10.21 -11.52
C HIS A 72 12.05 -10.00 -11.14
N GLN A 73 12.77 -9.18 -11.89
CA GLN A 73 14.17 -8.89 -11.58
C GLN A 73 14.34 -8.18 -10.24
N ILE A 74 13.47 -7.24 -9.87
CA ILE A 74 13.50 -6.61 -8.54
C ILE A 74 13.33 -7.67 -7.44
N ALA A 75 12.37 -8.59 -7.60
CA ALA A 75 12.18 -9.65 -6.62
C ALA A 75 13.40 -10.58 -6.50
N THR A 76 14.06 -10.90 -7.62
CA THR A 76 15.30 -11.69 -7.61
C THR A 76 16.46 -10.92 -6.96
N ASP A 77 16.65 -9.64 -7.30
CA ASP A 77 17.72 -8.81 -6.73
C ASP A 77 17.56 -8.67 -5.20
N LEU A 78 16.33 -8.62 -4.70
CA LEU A 78 16.03 -8.60 -3.26
C LEU A 78 16.31 -9.94 -2.58
N TRP A 79 15.99 -11.05 -3.23
CA TRP A 79 16.32 -12.38 -2.71
C TRP A 79 17.83 -12.59 -2.62
N ASP A 80 18.57 -12.15 -3.65
CA ASP A 80 20.02 -12.31 -3.73
C ASP A 80 20.81 -11.34 -2.84
N SER A 81 20.18 -10.25 -2.35
CA SER A 81 20.85 -9.29 -1.46
C SER A 81 21.23 -9.92 -0.12
N GLY A 82 20.52 -10.97 0.30
CA GLY A 82 20.70 -11.63 1.58
C GLY A 82 20.45 -10.72 2.79
N ASP A 83 19.93 -9.52 2.58
CA ASP A 83 19.59 -8.58 3.64
C ASP A 83 18.12 -8.77 4.04
N PRO A 84 17.84 -9.43 5.18
CA PRO A 84 16.48 -9.65 5.65
C PRO A 84 15.72 -8.34 5.96
N LEU A 85 16.42 -7.21 6.09
CA LEU A 85 15.82 -5.91 6.31
C LEU A 85 15.32 -5.25 5.02
N THR A 86 15.73 -5.75 3.84
CA THR A 86 15.26 -5.20 2.56
C THR A 86 13.92 -5.82 2.14
N ALA A 87 12.85 -5.50 2.88
CA ALA A 87 11.51 -5.99 2.56
C ALA A 87 10.97 -5.43 1.23
N THR A 88 10.20 -6.22 0.48
CA THR A 88 9.39 -5.74 -0.64
C THR A 88 8.35 -4.72 -0.17
N TRP A 89 7.72 -3.98 -1.10
CA TRP A 89 6.62 -3.07 -0.75
C TRP A 89 5.45 -3.79 -0.10
N SER A 90 5.05 -4.94 -0.64
CA SER A 90 3.94 -5.70 -0.08
C SER A 90 4.27 -6.22 1.32
N GLU A 91 5.48 -6.73 1.55
CA GLU A 91 5.91 -7.16 2.89
C GLU A 91 5.97 -5.98 3.87
N ALA A 92 6.60 -4.86 3.50
CA ALA A 92 6.69 -3.70 4.39
C ALA A 92 5.29 -3.15 4.76
N PHE A 93 4.36 -3.11 3.80
CA PHE A 93 2.99 -2.71 4.05
C PHE A 93 2.23 -3.74 4.90
N HIS A 94 2.44 -5.02 4.65
CA HIS A 94 1.85 -6.12 5.41
C HIS A 94 2.23 -6.04 6.89
N HIS A 95 3.52 -5.80 7.18
CA HIS A 95 4.01 -5.54 8.54
C HIS A 95 3.41 -4.27 9.14
N PHE A 96 3.38 -3.17 8.38
CA PHE A 96 2.79 -1.92 8.85
C PHE A 96 1.31 -2.05 9.23
N GLU A 97 0.56 -2.88 8.50
CA GLU A 97 -0.85 -3.18 8.80
C GLU A 97 -1.06 -4.15 9.95
N GLY A 98 0.01 -4.64 10.60
CA GLY A 98 -0.05 -5.63 11.66
C GLY A 98 -0.58 -6.98 11.17
N LYS A 99 -0.31 -7.33 9.91
CA LYS A 99 -0.78 -8.57 9.28
C LYS A 99 0.22 -9.72 9.42
N CYS A 100 1.47 -9.40 9.77
CA CYS A 100 2.55 -10.34 9.98
C CYS A 100 2.25 -11.30 11.14
N ALA A 101 2.67 -12.55 10.98
CA ALA A 101 2.84 -13.49 12.08
C ALA A 101 4.21 -13.26 12.75
N PRO A 102 4.37 -13.68 14.01
CA PRO A 102 5.67 -13.79 14.65
C PRO A 102 6.69 -14.57 13.82
N MET A 103 6.24 -15.59 13.10
CA MET A 103 7.07 -16.35 12.16
C MET A 103 7.66 -15.52 11.02
N ASP A 104 6.98 -14.46 10.58
CA ASP A 104 7.49 -13.54 9.55
C ASP A 104 8.63 -12.66 10.09
N HIS A 105 8.76 -12.58 11.42
CA HIS A 105 9.82 -11.89 12.16
C HIS A 105 10.88 -12.84 12.73
N MET A 106 10.97 -14.06 12.21
CA MET A 106 12.10 -14.96 12.49
C MET A 106 13.16 -14.98 11.36
N PRO A 107 13.67 -13.83 10.85
CA PRO A 107 14.81 -13.89 9.94
C PRO A 107 16.10 -14.29 10.68
N ASP A 108 16.10 -14.36 12.01
CA ASP A 108 17.22 -14.91 12.74
C ASP A 108 17.17 -16.43 12.71
N ILE A 109 17.98 -16.98 11.81
CA ILE A 109 18.51 -18.35 11.80
C ILE A 109 19.17 -18.73 13.16
N TYR A 110 19.23 -17.82 14.12
CA TYR A 110 19.82 -17.93 15.46
C TYR A 110 18.83 -17.65 16.60
N SER A 111 17.52 -17.52 16.32
CA SER A 111 16.54 -17.45 17.40
C SER A 111 16.49 -18.79 18.13
N PRO A 112 16.58 -18.85 19.47
CA PRO A 112 16.45 -20.10 20.22
C PRO A 112 15.12 -20.83 19.96
N LEU A 113 14.09 -20.10 19.53
CA LEU A 113 12.80 -20.67 19.09
C LEU A 113 12.89 -21.29 17.70
N ASN A 114 13.72 -20.74 16.83
CA ASN A 114 14.02 -21.32 15.52
C ASN A 114 14.83 -22.62 15.69
N ASP A 115 15.86 -22.60 16.52
CA ASP A 115 16.65 -23.79 16.85
C ASP A 115 15.75 -24.89 17.47
N GLN A 116 14.87 -24.54 18.42
CA GLN A 116 13.92 -25.51 18.99
C GLN A 116 12.94 -26.07 17.93
N ALA A 117 12.43 -25.24 17.03
CA ALA A 117 11.50 -25.67 15.99
C ALA A 117 12.17 -26.58 14.94
N PHE A 118 13.45 -26.37 14.65
CA PHE A 118 14.22 -27.19 13.70
C PHE A 118 14.87 -28.43 14.34
N ASP A 119 15.29 -28.36 15.61
CA ASP A 119 15.98 -29.44 16.32
C ASP A 119 15.03 -30.51 16.87
N ASP A 120 13.80 -30.14 17.27
CA ASP A 120 12.79 -31.09 17.74
C ASP A 120 11.38 -30.76 17.23
N PRO A 121 11.13 -30.83 15.92
CA PRO A 121 9.80 -30.60 15.34
C PRO A 121 8.75 -31.58 15.88
N VAL A 122 9.18 -32.75 16.38
CA VAL A 122 8.32 -33.80 16.96
C VAL A 122 7.64 -33.33 18.24
N SER A 123 8.37 -32.56 19.05
CA SER A 123 7.83 -31.96 20.27
C SER A 123 6.73 -30.94 19.99
N PHE A 124 6.70 -30.33 18.79
CA PHE A 124 5.71 -29.33 18.39
C PHE A 124 4.43 -29.92 17.84
N CYS A 125 4.51 -30.97 17.01
CA CYS A 125 3.34 -31.58 16.37
C CYS A 125 2.61 -32.64 17.21
N GLY A 126 3.22 -33.10 18.31
CA GLY A 126 2.75 -34.29 19.03
C GLY A 126 3.00 -35.58 18.22
N PRO A 127 2.68 -36.77 18.76
CA PRO A 127 2.83 -38.01 18.00
C PRO A 127 1.89 -37.97 16.80
N CYS A 128 2.47 -37.92 15.60
CA CYS A 128 1.73 -38.20 14.37
C CYS A 128 1.52 -39.72 14.30
N ASP A 129 0.27 -40.17 14.21
CA ASP A 129 -0.08 -41.59 14.22
C ASP A 129 0.51 -42.37 13.03
N ASP A 130 0.91 -41.65 11.97
CA ASP A 130 1.56 -42.23 10.81
C ASP A 130 3.05 -41.85 10.80
N HIS A 131 3.91 -42.86 10.89
CA HIS A 131 5.37 -42.78 10.71
C HIS A 131 5.83 -42.26 9.33
N GLU A 132 4.91 -41.71 8.54
CA GLU A 132 5.16 -41.24 7.18
C GLU A 132 5.08 -39.71 7.14
N TYR A 133 6.27 -39.12 7.22
CA TYR A 133 6.63 -37.76 6.82
C TYR A 133 6.12 -36.60 7.70
N PHE A 134 7.11 -35.94 8.34
CA PHE A 134 7.08 -34.62 9.01
C PHE A 134 6.59 -33.44 8.15
N ASN A 135 5.97 -33.70 7.00
CA ASN A 135 5.70 -32.71 5.97
C ASN A 135 4.26 -32.74 5.47
N THR A 136 3.31 -33.06 6.36
CA THR A 136 1.89 -32.83 6.07
C THR A 136 1.52 -31.38 6.39
N ASP A 137 0.62 -30.79 5.59
CA ASP A 137 0.11 -29.42 5.82
C ASP A 137 -0.41 -29.22 7.26
N LYS A 138 -0.93 -30.30 7.87
CA LYS A 138 -1.41 -30.30 9.26
C LYS A 138 -0.27 -30.09 10.26
N CYS A 139 0.87 -30.76 10.05
CA CYS A 139 2.04 -30.65 10.91
C CYS A 139 2.68 -29.26 10.81
N GLN A 140 2.83 -28.75 9.58
CA GLN A 140 3.32 -27.39 9.36
C GLN A 140 2.41 -26.34 10.00
N LYS A 141 1.09 -26.49 9.85
CA LYS A 141 0.13 -25.60 10.51
C LYS A 141 0.22 -25.67 12.04
N ALA A 142 0.30 -26.86 12.62
CA ALA A 142 0.41 -27.03 14.07
C ALA A 142 1.71 -26.42 14.63
N LEU A 143 2.82 -26.56 13.90
CA LEU A 143 4.09 -25.91 14.23
C LEU A 143 3.92 -24.38 14.20
N VAL A 144 3.40 -23.83 13.11
CA VAL A 144 3.16 -22.38 12.98
C VAL A 144 2.25 -21.87 14.10
N ASP A 145 1.11 -22.52 14.35
CA ASP A 145 0.16 -22.13 15.40
C ASP A 145 0.83 -22.14 16.80
N ARG A 146 1.65 -23.15 17.09
CA ARG A 146 2.32 -23.26 18.41
C ARG A 146 3.49 -22.31 18.58
N MET A 147 4.28 -22.07 17.53
CA MET A 147 5.35 -21.08 17.56
C MET A 147 4.79 -19.68 17.77
N ASN A 148 3.71 -19.38 17.06
CA ASN A 148 2.91 -18.19 17.25
C ASN A 148 2.42 -18.01 18.70
N ASP A 149 1.91 -19.09 19.34
CA ASP A 149 1.50 -19.05 20.75
C ASP A 149 2.67 -18.79 21.71
N LEU A 150 3.84 -19.39 21.45
CA LEU A 150 5.05 -19.14 22.25
C LEU A 150 5.54 -17.69 22.10
N PHE A 151 5.49 -17.16 20.89
CA PHE A 151 5.86 -15.77 20.61
C PHE A 151 4.90 -14.76 21.25
N LEU A 152 3.60 -15.07 21.40
CA LEU A 152 2.67 -14.21 22.17
C LEU A 152 3.11 -14.02 23.62
N ALA A 153 3.82 -14.98 24.19
CA ALA A 153 4.37 -14.89 25.54
C ALA A 153 5.68 -14.08 25.60
N TRP A 154 6.30 -13.78 24.45
CA TRP A 154 7.52 -12.97 24.35
C TRP A 154 7.15 -11.50 24.08
N GLU A 155 7.22 -10.67 25.11
CA GLU A 155 7.11 -9.21 24.99
C GLU A 155 8.33 -8.65 24.26
N HIS A 156 8.26 -8.55 22.94
CA HIS A 156 9.33 -7.98 22.14
C HIS A 156 8.79 -6.82 21.29
N GLU A 157 9.35 -5.63 21.47
CA GLU A 157 8.89 -4.36 20.85
C GLU A 157 9.41 -4.18 19.41
N TRP A 158 9.02 -5.05 18.47
CA TRP A 158 9.50 -4.99 17.08
C TRP A 158 8.74 -3.96 16.22
N ASP A 159 7.70 -3.31 16.75
CA ASP A 159 6.75 -2.50 15.97
C ASP A 159 7.34 -1.16 15.47
N GLU A 160 8.34 -0.58 16.15
CA GLU A 160 8.85 0.75 15.77
C GLU A 160 9.73 0.75 14.51
N GLU A 161 10.63 -0.22 14.37
CA GLU A 161 11.61 -0.24 13.28
C GLU A 161 10.96 -0.51 11.92
N TYR A 162 10.12 -1.55 11.82
CA TYR A 162 9.42 -1.90 10.58
C TYR A 162 8.41 -0.82 10.16
N CYS A 163 7.74 -0.20 11.13
CA CYS A 163 6.83 0.92 10.84
C CYS A 163 7.58 2.18 10.41
N GLY A 164 8.77 2.42 10.98
CA GLY A 164 9.68 3.46 10.52
C GLY A 164 10.08 3.26 9.06
N GLY A 165 10.47 2.04 8.69
CA GLY A 165 10.84 1.69 7.32
C GLY A 165 9.71 1.91 6.31
N TRP A 166 8.47 1.53 6.64
CA TRP A 166 7.32 1.82 5.77
C TRP A 166 7.08 3.33 5.61
N ARG A 167 7.12 4.08 6.72
CA ARG A 167 6.93 5.55 6.71
C ARG A 167 7.95 6.26 5.85
N GLU A 168 9.22 5.93 6.03
CA GLU A 168 10.30 6.49 5.23
C GLU A 168 10.10 6.18 3.74
N ARG A 169 9.64 4.96 3.45
CA ARG A 169 9.38 4.50 2.09
C ARG A 169 8.22 5.24 1.41
N ILE A 170 7.16 5.59 2.13
CA ILE A 170 6.02 6.36 1.59
C ILE A 170 6.17 7.88 1.73
N ASP A 171 7.21 8.37 2.42
CA ASP A 171 7.42 9.79 2.63
C ASP A 171 7.61 10.51 1.27
N PRO A 172 6.70 11.44 0.89
CA PRO A 172 6.80 12.19 -0.36
C PRO A 172 8.06 13.05 -0.46
N ALA A 173 8.64 13.45 0.66
CA ALA A 173 9.90 14.21 0.71
C ALA A 173 11.15 13.31 0.83
N GLY A 174 10.96 12.05 1.23
CA GLY A 174 11.99 11.06 1.49
C GLY A 174 12.00 9.93 0.46
N GLY A 175 11.81 8.69 0.92
CA GLY A 175 11.95 7.48 0.10
C GLY A 175 11.03 7.43 -1.12
N PHE A 176 9.88 8.11 -1.07
CA PHE A 176 8.93 8.17 -2.19
C PHE A 176 9.22 9.27 -3.20
N ALA A 177 10.09 10.24 -2.91
CA ALA A 177 10.28 11.44 -3.74
C ALA A 177 10.60 11.12 -5.21
N LYS A 178 11.43 10.10 -5.46
CA LYS A 178 11.77 9.65 -6.82
C LYS A 178 10.54 9.12 -7.59
N TYR A 179 9.63 8.44 -6.90
CA TYR A 179 8.40 7.88 -7.48
C TYR A 179 7.32 8.95 -7.68
N ALA A 180 7.23 9.91 -6.76
CA ALA A 180 6.39 11.10 -6.94
C ALA A 180 6.79 11.88 -8.21
N ALA A 181 8.09 12.05 -8.45
CA ALA A 181 8.58 12.70 -9.66
C ALA A 181 8.22 11.92 -10.93
N VAL A 182 8.29 10.58 -10.90
CA VAL A 182 7.88 9.72 -12.02
C VAL A 182 6.38 9.83 -12.28
N LEU A 183 5.54 9.74 -11.23
CA LEU A 183 4.09 9.92 -11.32
C LEU A 183 3.73 11.25 -11.99
N TYR A 184 4.32 12.34 -11.48
CA TYR A 184 4.05 13.66 -12.00
C TYR A 184 4.51 13.82 -13.45
N ARG A 185 5.76 13.45 -13.75
CA ARG A 185 6.35 13.67 -15.07
C ARG A 185 5.74 12.78 -16.16
N HIS A 186 5.44 11.52 -15.86
CA HIS A 186 5.01 10.55 -16.88
C HIS A 186 3.49 10.46 -17.00
N PHE A 187 2.76 10.72 -15.90
CA PHE A 187 1.31 10.56 -15.84
C PHE A 187 0.56 11.86 -15.51
N GLY A 188 1.24 12.90 -15.02
CA GLY A 188 0.59 14.16 -14.64
C GLY A 188 -0.28 14.03 -13.39
N LEU A 189 0.02 13.06 -12.52
CA LEU A 189 -0.68 12.76 -11.28
C LEU A 189 0.24 12.96 -10.08
N ASN A 190 -0.36 13.17 -8.92
CA ASN A 190 0.32 13.15 -7.62
C ASN A 190 -0.21 11.99 -6.79
N VAL A 191 0.46 11.72 -5.68
CA VAL A 191 0.03 10.76 -4.68
C VAL A 191 -0.24 11.48 -3.38
N HIS A 192 -1.21 10.98 -2.63
CA HIS A 192 -1.43 11.38 -1.25
C HIS A 192 -1.58 10.13 -0.38
N PHE A 193 -0.74 10.04 0.64
CA PHE A 193 -0.77 8.98 1.65
C PHE A 193 -1.38 9.52 2.94
N VAL A 194 -2.29 8.75 3.53
CA VAL A 194 -2.90 9.08 4.82
C VAL A 194 -2.80 7.85 5.71
N GLU A 195 -2.07 7.95 6.81
CA GLU A 195 -2.14 6.94 7.85
C GLU A 195 -3.47 7.06 8.60
N THR A 196 -4.12 5.92 8.83
CA THR A 196 -5.30 5.82 9.67
C THR A 196 -5.16 4.63 10.60
N ARG A 197 -5.86 4.67 11.72
CA ARG A 197 -5.84 3.61 12.74
C ARG A 197 -7.15 2.85 12.71
N PHE A 198 -7.14 1.68 13.32
CA PHE A 198 -8.35 0.92 13.60
C PHE A 198 -9.36 1.79 14.36
N ALA A 199 -10.57 1.90 13.81
CA ALA A 199 -11.71 2.48 14.50
C ALA A 199 -12.56 1.34 15.08
N GLN A 200 -13.12 1.52 16.28
CA GLN A 200 -13.92 0.48 16.93
C GLN A 200 -15.16 0.12 16.09
N GLU A 201 -15.71 1.09 15.35
CA GLU A 201 -16.81 0.93 14.43
C GLU A 201 -16.47 0.01 13.24
N ASP A 202 -15.17 -0.14 12.93
CA ASP A 202 -14.67 -1.01 11.88
C ASP A 202 -14.34 -2.42 12.38
N ASP A 203 -14.56 -2.76 13.66
CA ASP A 203 -14.21 -4.09 14.21
C ASP A 203 -14.80 -5.27 13.40
N ALA A 204 -16.00 -5.09 12.84
CA ALA A 204 -16.66 -6.10 12.03
C ALA A 204 -16.15 -6.15 10.56
N SER A 205 -15.57 -5.06 10.05
CA SER A 205 -15.18 -4.90 8.65
C SER A 205 -13.66 -4.95 8.44
N TRP A 206 -12.88 -4.65 9.48
CA TRP A 206 -11.44 -4.72 9.48
C TRP A 206 -11.03 -6.16 9.20
N PRO A 207 -10.09 -6.41 8.29
CA PRO A 207 -9.60 -7.76 8.03
C PRO A 207 -9.21 -8.39 9.37
N ARG A 208 -9.75 -9.56 9.73
CA ARG A 208 -9.30 -10.30 10.91
C ARG A 208 -8.39 -11.40 10.42
N LEU A 209 -7.14 -11.07 10.14
CA LEU A 209 -6.16 -12.14 9.91
C LEU A 209 -5.90 -12.82 11.25
N LEU A 210 -5.63 -14.13 11.21
CA LEU A 210 -5.29 -14.93 12.41
C LEU A 210 -4.21 -14.24 13.26
N ASN A 211 -3.34 -13.52 12.58
CA ASN A 211 -2.19 -12.84 13.17
C ASN A 211 -2.47 -11.48 13.80
N HIS A 212 -3.68 -10.94 13.65
CA HIS A 212 -4.00 -9.65 14.29
C HIS A 212 -4.04 -9.74 15.81
N ARG A 213 -4.06 -10.95 16.39
CA ARG A 213 -3.97 -11.18 17.83
C ARG A 213 -2.60 -10.82 18.41
N TYR A 214 -1.55 -10.73 17.59
CA TYR A 214 -0.20 -10.33 18.03
C TYR A 214 -0.06 -8.82 18.23
N HIS A 215 -0.94 -8.04 17.62
CA HIS A 215 -0.93 -6.59 17.73
C HIS A 215 -2.08 -6.13 18.62
N THR A 216 -1.79 -5.21 19.55
CA THR A 216 -2.87 -4.56 20.29
C THR A 216 -3.72 -3.76 19.29
N PHE A 217 -5.03 -3.63 19.55
CA PHE A 217 -5.93 -2.86 18.66
C PHE A 217 -5.44 -1.43 18.42
N GLU A 218 -4.75 -0.84 19.40
CA GLU A 218 -4.14 0.50 19.33
C GLU A 218 -2.99 0.60 18.32
N LYS A 219 -2.35 -0.54 18.00
CA LYS A 219 -1.23 -0.64 17.05
C LYS A 219 -1.70 -0.94 15.62
N LEU A 220 -2.94 -1.42 15.45
CA LEU A 220 -3.51 -1.67 14.12
C LEU A 220 -3.73 -0.35 13.37
N LYS A 221 -3.04 -0.24 12.24
CA LYS A 221 -3.01 0.94 11.38
C LYS A 221 -2.98 0.52 9.92
N THR A 222 -3.22 1.45 9.02
CA THR A 222 -3.09 1.24 7.58
C THR A 222 -2.76 2.56 6.90
N THR A 223 -2.29 2.48 5.67
CA THR A 223 -2.05 3.64 4.82
C THR A 223 -3.08 3.66 3.71
N LEU A 224 -3.92 4.68 3.70
CA LEU A 224 -4.77 5.01 2.58
C LEU A 224 -3.92 5.72 1.52
N CYS A 225 -4.12 5.39 0.25
CA CYS A 225 -3.36 5.98 -0.84
C CYS A 225 -4.30 6.42 -1.96
N TYR A 226 -4.09 7.65 -2.41
CA TYR A 226 -4.89 8.26 -3.47
C TYR A 226 -3.99 8.80 -4.56
N LEU A 227 -4.28 8.41 -5.80
CA LEU A 227 -3.81 9.16 -6.95
C LEU A 227 -4.68 10.40 -7.09
N THR A 228 -4.08 11.56 -7.25
CA THR A 228 -4.78 12.84 -7.37
C THR A 228 -4.28 13.62 -8.58
N LEU A 229 -5.11 14.49 -9.13
CA LEU A 229 -4.59 15.57 -9.98
C LEU A 229 -3.73 16.49 -9.13
N ALA A 230 -2.78 17.20 -9.77
CA ALA A 230 -1.92 18.14 -9.05
C ALA A 230 -2.76 19.07 -8.18
N PRO A 231 -2.54 19.05 -6.84
CA PRO A 231 -3.30 19.92 -5.98
C PRO A 231 -3.02 21.36 -6.39
N ARG A 232 -4.05 22.19 -6.41
CA ARG A 232 -3.85 23.61 -6.12
C ARG A 232 -3.70 23.66 -4.60
N PRO A 233 -2.47 23.81 -4.06
CA PRO A 233 -2.25 23.66 -2.63
C PRO A 233 -3.09 24.70 -1.89
N VAL A 234 -3.97 24.23 -0.99
CA VAL A 234 -4.51 25.09 0.07
C VAL A 234 -3.43 25.17 1.14
N ALA A 235 -3.09 26.39 1.57
CA ALA A 235 -2.05 26.59 2.57
C ALA A 235 -2.35 25.78 3.83
N ALA A 236 -1.39 24.96 4.26
CA ALA A 236 -1.47 24.25 5.53
C ALA A 236 -1.59 25.27 6.67
N LYS A 237 -2.49 25.00 7.63
CA LYS A 237 -2.64 25.84 8.81
C LYS A 237 -1.99 25.16 10.01
N ARG A 238 -1.29 25.97 10.79
CA ARG A 238 -0.73 25.57 12.08
C ARG A 238 -1.66 26.05 13.17
N PHE A 239 -1.98 25.16 14.11
CA PHE A 239 -2.81 25.44 15.26
C PHE A 239 -1.95 25.31 16.51
N GLU A 240 -2.01 26.33 17.36
CA GLU A 240 -1.45 26.25 18.70
C GLU A 240 -2.33 25.34 19.55
N LEU A 241 -1.69 24.54 20.41
CA LEU A 241 -2.40 23.74 21.39
C LEU A 241 -3.00 24.65 22.45
N SER A 242 -4.19 24.30 22.95
CA SER A 242 -4.70 24.87 24.18
C SER A 242 -3.87 24.42 25.39
N ASP A 243 -3.98 25.14 26.51
CA ASP A 243 -3.31 24.79 27.76
C ASP A 243 -3.67 23.36 28.22
N ILE A 244 -4.93 22.97 28.04
CA ILE A 244 -5.44 21.63 28.38
C ILE A 244 -4.80 20.54 27.51
N GLU A 245 -4.68 20.77 26.20
CA GLU A 245 -4.03 19.80 25.30
C GLU A 245 -2.52 19.68 25.57
N THR A 246 -1.91 20.77 26.02
CA THR A 246 -0.51 20.81 26.45
C THR A 246 -0.31 20.01 27.74
N GLU A 247 -1.22 20.11 28.71
CA GLU A 247 -1.17 19.37 29.98
C GLU A 247 -1.46 17.87 29.83
N ILE A 248 -2.43 17.50 29.00
CA ILE A 248 -2.84 16.09 28.81
C ILE A 248 -1.91 15.37 27.83
N GLY A 249 -1.14 16.11 27.02
CA GLY A 249 -0.28 15.53 25.98
C GLY A 249 -1.06 14.92 24.80
N THR A 250 -2.37 15.19 24.72
CA THR A 250 -3.25 14.73 23.64
C THR A 250 -4.06 15.89 23.10
N ALA A 251 -4.06 16.04 21.77
CA ALA A 251 -4.81 17.05 21.06
C ALA A 251 -6.22 16.57 20.79
N CYS A 252 -7.17 17.46 21.03
CA CYS A 252 -8.55 17.31 20.64
C CYS A 252 -8.79 18.22 19.43
N VAL A 253 -8.48 17.72 18.23
CA VAL A 253 -8.71 18.48 16.99
C VAL A 253 -10.20 18.44 16.63
N SER A 254 -10.97 19.37 17.18
CA SER A 254 -12.31 19.71 16.66
C SER A 254 -12.18 20.83 15.63
N ALA A 255 -11.80 20.47 14.40
CA ALA A 255 -11.60 21.44 13.33
C ALA A 255 -12.85 21.55 12.43
N ALA A 256 -13.71 22.54 12.71
CA ALA A 256 -14.70 23.00 11.73
C ALA A 256 -14.03 23.98 10.76
N GLN A 257 -13.35 23.46 9.73
CA GLN A 257 -12.76 24.30 8.68
C GLN A 257 -13.68 24.39 7.46
N ALA A 258 -14.17 25.59 7.17
CA ALA A 258 -14.74 25.88 5.86
C ALA A 258 -13.60 25.98 4.84
N VAL A 259 -13.50 24.98 3.96
CA VAL A 259 -12.60 25.02 2.80
C VAL A 259 -13.39 25.61 1.63
N THR A 260 -13.09 26.85 1.26
CA THR A 260 -13.67 27.46 0.06
C THR A 260 -13.06 26.79 -1.17
N VAL A 261 -13.85 25.95 -1.83
CA VAL A 261 -13.46 25.36 -3.11
C VAL A 261 -13.91 26.26 -4.24
N PRO A 262 -13.01 26.75 -5.10
CA PRO A 262 -13.39 27.45 -6.32
C PRO A 262 -14.37 26.59 -7.14
N ARG A 263 -15.46 27.19 -7.66
CA ARG A 263 -16.45 26.47 -8.49
C ARG A 263 -15.82 25.79 -9.72
N GLN A 264 -14.68 26.29 -10.18
CA GLN A 264 -13.87 25.72 -11.27
C GLN A 264 -13.19 24.39 -10.89
N ASP A 265 -12.96 24.14 -9.61
CA ASP A 265 -12.39 22.87 -9.13
C ASP A 265 -13.50 21.84 -8.84
N LEU A 266 -14.76 22.29 -8.82
CA LEU A 266 -15.97 21.46 -8.78
C LEU A 266 -16.57 21.21 -10.17
N SER A 267 -15.97 21.75 -11.23
CA SER A 267 -16.44 21.46 -12.59
C SER A 267 -16.19 19.99 -12.92
N ASP A 268 -17.03 19.45 -13.80
CA ASP A 268 -16.86 18.09 -14.32
C ASP A 268 -15.43 17.92 -14.84
N MET A 269 -14.79 16.84 -14.38
CA MET A 269 -13.44 16.50 -14.81
C MET A 269 -13.38 16.39 -16.34
N CYS A 270 -12.41 17.04 -16.97
CA CYS A 270 -12.31 16.99 -18.42
C CYS A 270 -11.78 15.62 -18.89
N GLU A 271 -12.06 15.25 -20.14
CA GLU A 271 -11.64 13.97 -20.70
C GLU A 271 -10.11 13.79 -20.66
N SER A 272 -9.35 14.87 -20.85
CA SER A 272 -7.88 14.83 -20.81
C SER A 272 -7.33 14.50 -19.42
N GLU A 273 -8.02 14.91 -18.34
CA GLU A 273 -7.66 14.57 -16.96
C GLU A 273 -8.05 13.13 -16.63
N ASN A 274 -9.24 12.70 -17.06
CA ASN A 274 -9.67 11.31 -16.92
C ASN A 274 -8.68 10.35 -17.62
N LEU A 275 -8.19 10.74 -18.80
CA LEU A 275 -7.19 9.97 -19.54
C LEU A 275 -5.87 9.80 -18.77
N LYS A 276 -5.46 10.78 -17.94
CA LYS A 276 -4.27 10.65 -17.07
C LYS A 276 -4.44 9.52 -16.07
N PHE A 277 -5.60 9.47 -15.38
CA PHE A 277 -5.93 8.37 -14.47
C PHE A 277 -5.96 7.03 -15.20
N ARG A 278 -6.73 6.92 -16.29
CA ARG A 278 -6.81 5.65 -17.05
C ARG A 278 -5.44 5.18 -17.51
N ARG A 279 -4.61 6.09 -18.03
CA ARG A 279 -3.26 5.77 -18.48
C ARG A 279 -2.40 5.28 -17.31
N ALA A 280 -2.40 5.95 -16.18
CA ALA A 280 -1.65 5.53 -15.00
C ALA A 280 -2.13 4.16 -14.50
N MET A 281 -3.44 3.98 -14.33
CA MET A 281 -4.03 2.72 -13.88
C MET A 281 -3.70 1.56 -14.81
N ASN A 282 -3.80 1.75 -16.13
CA ASN A 282 -3.51 0.71 -17.11
C ASN A 282 -2.02 0.37 -17.19
N VAL A 283 -1.15 1.38 -17.27
CA VAL A 283 0.30 1.17 -17.42
C VAL A 283 0.91 0.59 -16.14
N LEU A 284 0.48 1.06 -14.98
CA LEU A 284 0.96 0.58 -13.69
C LEU A 284 0.24 -0.70 -13.23
N GLY A 285 -0.80 -1.14 -13.95
CA GLY A 285 -1.59 -2.33 -13.63
C GLY A 285 -2.38 -2.20 -12.31
N LEU A 286 -2.78 -0.97 -11.96
CA LEU A 286 -3.49 -0.67 -10.72
C LEU A 286 -4.99 -0.86 -10.88
N ARG A 287 -5.66 -1.12 -9.76
CA ARG A 287 -7.12 -1.16 -9.66
C ARG A 287 -7.60 -0.20 -8.57
N PRO A 288 -8.79 0.41 -8.72
CA PRO A 288 -9.38 1.16 -7.63
C PRO A 288 -9.53 0.26 -6.41
N TYR A 289 -9.04 0.73 -5.26
CA TYR A 289 -9.07 -0.01 -4.01
C TYR A 289 -9.52 0.89 -2.89
N ARG A 290 -10.60 0.51 -2.20
CA ARG A 290 -11.02 1.15 -0.95
C ARG A 290 -10.70 0.22 0.21
N HIS A 291 -10.03 0.76 1.22
CA HIS A 291 -9.75 0.00 2.43
C HIS A 291 -11.07 -0.21 3.23
N PRO A 292 -11.25 -1.34 3.93
CA PRO A 292 -12.45 -1.59 4.72
C PRO A 292 -12.80 -0.50 5.75
N SER A 293 -11.80 0.21 6.27
CA SER A 293 -11.99 1.37 7.18
C SER A 293 -12.72 2.56 6.56
N GLN A 294 -13.06 2.48 5.27
CA GLN A 294 -13.79 3.52 4.55
C GLN A 294 -15.24 3.12 4.24
N ARG A 295 -15.66 1.90 4.63
CA ARG A 295 -16.97 1.32 4.29
C ARG A 295 -18.15 1.98 5.02
N GLY A 296 -17.92 2.69 6.12
CA GLY A 296 -18.98 3.35 6.91
C GLY A 296 -19.46 4.72 6.38
N LEU A 297 -18.77 5.34 5.42
CA LEU A 297 -19.03 6.72 5.00
C LEU A 297 -20.18 6.89 3.98
N LEU A 298 -20.72 5.79 3.44
CA LEU A 298 -21.74 5.78 2.39
C LEU A 298 -22.79 4.70 2.68
N LYS A 299 -23.50 4.79 3.80
CA LYS A 299 -24.58 3.82 4.12
C LYS A 299 -25.85 3.97 3.25
N ASP A 300 -25.92 4.96 2.36
CA ASP A 300 -27.15 5.28 1.61
C ASP A 300 -27.16 4.89 0.12
N ALA A 301 -26.18 4.12 -0.37
CA ALA A 301 -26.23 3.58 -1.73
C ALA A 301 -26.83 2.15 -1.72
N PRO A 302 -27.96 1.89 -2.40
CA PRO A 302 -28.54 0.55 -2.45
C PRO A 302 -27.61 -0.39 -3.25
N MET A 303 -27.05 -1.40 -2.58
CA MET A 303 -26.32 -2.49 -3.25
C MET A 303 -27.29 -3.46 -3.93
N PRO A 304 -27.00 -3.91 -5.16
CA PRO A 304 -27.68 -5.05 -5.75
C PRO A 304 -27.26 -6.36 -5.06
N ALA A 305 -28.23 -7.25 -4.90
CA ALA A 305 -28.08 -8.50 -4.15
C ALA A 305 -27.21 -9.54 -4.88
N LYS A 306 -26.30 -10.13 -4.09
CA LYS A 306 -25.61 -11.42 -4.26
C LYS A 306 -24.61 -11.56 -5.42
N ALA A 307 -23.33 -11.59 -5.06
CA ALA A 307 -22.33 -12.47 -5.68
C ALA A 307 -21.39 -13.02 -4.60
N THR A 308 -21.45 -14.32 -4.39
CA THR A 308 -20.49 -15.12 -3.61
C THR A 308 -19.13 -15.10 -4.32
N THR A 309 -18.26 -14.19 -3.91
CA THR A 309 -16.84 -14.17 -4.27
C THR A 309 -16.06 -13.63 -3.07
N THR A 310 -14.90 -14.21 -2.81
CA THR A 310 -14.03 -13.94 -1.64
C THR A 310 -13.83 -12.43 -1.38
N GLY A 311 -14.04 -12.03 -0.14
CA GLY A 311 -14.48 -10.68 0.30
C GLY A 311 -13.49 -9.51 0.26
N HIS A 312 -12.55 -9.47 -0.69
CA HIS A 312 -11.58 -8.36 -0.80
C HIS A 312 -11.83 -7.40 -1.98
N ASP A 313 -12.66 -7.74 -2.97
CA ASP A 313 -12.76 -7.00 -4.24
C ASP A 313 -14.14 -6.37 -4.55
N LEU A 314 -15.15 -6.56 -3.70
CA LEU A 314 -16.55 -6.30 -4.10
C LEU A 314 -16.99 -4.82 -4.07
N ASP A 315 -16.38 -3.95 -3.27
CA ASP A 315 -16.94 -2.60 -3.07
C ASP A 315 -16.47 -1.54 -4.07
N ALA A 316 -15.36 -1.79 -4.78
CA ALA A 316 -14.87 -0.87 -5.82
C ALA A 316 -15.58 -1.06 -7.17
N MET A 317 -16.24 -2.20 -7.40
CA MET A 317 -16.82 -2.55 -8.71
C MET A 317 -18.10 -1.77 -9.06
N GLY A 318 -18.80 -1.18 -8.08
CA GLY A 318 -20.03 -0.42 -8.32
C GLY A 318 -19.86 1.08 -8.53
N GLN A 319 -18.65 1.61 -8.33
CA GLN A 319 -18.39 3.05 -8.36
C GLN A 319 -17.49 3.43 -9.54
N THR A 320 -17.84 4.52 -10.22
CA THR A 320 -17.00 5.11 -11.27
C THR A 320 -15.89 5.94 -10.63
N TRP A 321 -14.65 5.74 -11.09
CA TRP A 321 -13.47 6.49 -10.66
C TRP A 321 -12.83 7.21 -11.86
N PRO A 322 -12.11 8.33 -11.64
CA PRO A 322 -11.90 9.04 -10.37
C PRO A 322 -13.15 9.74 -9.83
N GLN A 323 -13.15 10.10 -8.54
CA GLN A 323 -14.23 10.83 -7.86
C GLN A 323 -13.70 12.06 -7.14
N LEU A 324 -14.54 13.09 -7.04
CA LEU A 324 -14.23 14.24 -6.21
C LEU A 324 -14.22 13.80 -4.74
N THR A 325 -13.05 13.90 -4.11
CA THR A 325 -12.79 13.36 -2.78
C THR A 325 -12.27 14.46 -1.85
N PHE A 326 -12.86 14.56 -0.66
CA PHE A 326 -12.33 15.37 0.44
C PHE A 326 -11.30 14.55 1.20
N ILE A 327 -10.08 15.05 1.27
CA ILE A 327 -8.96 14.43 1.94
C ILE A 327 -8.56 15.34 3.10
N PHE A 328 -8.55 14.79 4.31
CA PHE A 328 -8.19 15.50 5.52
C PHE A 328 -7.11 14.72 6.27
N GLN A 329 -6.09 15.45 6.72
CA GLN A 329 -4.97 14.91 7.47
C GLN A 329 -4.61 15.87 8.60
N ALA A 330 -4.44 15.34 9.81
CA ALA A 330 -3.90 16.06 10.95
C ALA A 330 -2.57 15.42 11.36
N GLU A 331 -1.52 16.23 11.47
CA GLU A 331 -0.16 15.81 11.82
C GLU A 331 0.30 16.57 13.06
N TRP A 332 0.92 15.87 14.00
CA TRP A 332 1.61 16.47 15.13
C TRP A 332 3.01 16.91 14.72
N ILE A 333 3.38 18.13 15.10
CA ILE A 333 4.77 18.61 15.02
C ILE A 333 5.28 18.69 16.47
N ALA A 334 6.22 17.80 16.78
CA ALA A 334 6.93 17.76 18.06
C ALA A 334 7.70 19.06 18.31
#